data_AF-A0A348HCU9-F1
#
_entry.id   AF-A0A348HCU9-F1
#
_cell.length_a   1.000
_cell.length_b   1.000
_cell.length_c   1.000
_cell.angle_alpha   90.00
_cell.angle_beta   90.00
_cell.angle_gamma   90.00
#
_symmetry.space_group_name_H-M   'P 1'
#
loop_
_entity.id
_entity.type
_entity.pdbx_description
1 polymer ?
#
loop_
_entity_poly.entity_id
_entity_poly.type
_entity_poly.pdbx_seq_one_letter_code
_entity_poly.pdbx_strand_id
1 'polypeptide(L)'
;MHLIELGADERRDDSVALLCANTYGQQAGLAPLLAYTGALTQWLPRDQARVLALVDAEERILCVALLVLEEGGKGAELKWLTTPEPLRGRGYARALVSRLTKRMRLKVVATEAHERWLRDAGFKRWSWRDSGERIGFTRGTREYSATLMVDEDRIMQQFKTDRALFERLSARFVKGLERFASAE
;
A
#
# COMPACT_ATOMS: atom_id res chain seq x y z
N MET A 1 0.10 20.91 -2.24
CA MET A 1 -0.03 19.44 -2.15
C MET A 1 -1.02 18.91 -3.16
N HIS A 2 -0.64 17.93 -3.95
CA HIS A 2 -1.53 17.31 -4.93
C HIS A 2 -1.30 15.79 -4.98
N LEU A 3 -2.26 15.06 -5.56
CA LEU A 3 -2.23 13.59 -5.66
C LEU A 3 -1.78 13.17 -7.05
N ILE A 4 -0.77 12.31 -7.13
CA ILE A 4 -0.23 11.73 -8.37
C ILE A 4 -0.26 10.20 -8.31
N GLU A 5 -0.31 9.56 -9.47
CA GLU A 5 -0.01 8.13 -9.63
C GLU A 5 1.47 7.99 -10.01
N LEU A 6 2.19 7.11 -9.32
CA LEU A 6 3.62 6.89 -9.58
C LEU A 6 3.78 5.94 -10.77
N GLY A 7 4.58 6.37 -11.76
CA GLY A 7 4.86 5.61 -12.98
C GLY A 7 5.71 4.37 -12.74
N ALA A 8 5.98 3.60 -13.79
CA ALA A 8 6.78 2.38 -13.70
C ALA A 8 8.29 2.69 -13.60
N ASP A 9 8.70 3.30 -12.50
CA ASP A 9 10.06 3.77 -12.27
C ASP A 9 10.59 3.41 -10.86
N GLU A 10 11.82 3.85 -10.59
CA GLU A 10 12.49 3.61 -9.32
C GLU A 10 11.76 4.27 -8.14
N ARG A 11 11.15 5.44 -8.36
CA ARG A 11 10.40 6.18 -7.34
C ARG A 11 9.17 5.41 -6.87
N ARG A 12 8.46 4.75 -7.78
CA ARG A 12 7.35 3.85 -7.43
C ARG A 12 7.86 2.67 -6.61
N ASP A 13 8.91 2.01 -7.07
CA ASP A 13 9.40 0.80 -6.42
C ASP A 13 9.95 1.11 -5.01
N ASP A 14 10.67 2.22 -4.82
CA ASP A 14 11.10 2.69 -3.50
C ASP A 14 9.91 2.98 -2.57
N SER A 15 8.84 3.56 -3.12
CA SER A 15 7.62 3.84 -2.37
C SER A 15 6.90 2.56 -1.91
N VAL A 16 6.95 1.49 -2.71
CA VAL A 16 6.44 0.16 -2.31
C VAL A 16 7.31 -0.42 -1.19
N ALA A 17 8.64 -0.26 -1.26
CA ALA A 17 9.52 -0.71 -0.18
C ALA A 17 9.15 -0.04 1.15
N LEU A 18 8.97 1.29 1.14
CA LEU A 18 8.54 2.05 2.32
C LEU A 18 7.17 1.57 2.86
N LEU A 19 6.19 1.33 1.98
CA LEU A 19 4.88 0.81 2.34
C LEU A 19 4.98 -0.53 3.06
N CYS A 20 5.74 -1.48 2.48
CA CYS A 20 5.91 -2.81 3.06
C CYS A 20 6.63 -2.74 4.41
N ALA A 21 7.75 -2.01 4.50
CA ALA A 21 8.52 -1.87 5.73
C ALA A 21 7.68 -1.28 6.87
N ASN A 22 6.86 -0.27 6.58
CA ASN A 22 6.02 0.37 7.60
C ASN A 22 4.74 -0.41 7.93
N THR A 23 4.30 -1.33 7.06
CA THR A 23 3.11 -2.16 7.32
C THR A 23 3.47 -3.40 8.14
N TYR A 24 4.57 -4.07 7.80
CA TYR A 24 4.97 -5.35 8.43
C TYR A 24 6.07 -5.18 9.50
N GLY A 25 6.60 -3.96 9.66
CA GLY A 25 7.71 -3.65 10.55
C GLY A 25 9.08 -3.86 9.90
N GLN A 26 10.04 -3.00 10.25
CA GLN A 26 11.40 -3.05 9.70
C GLN A 26 12.22 -4.26 10.20
N GLN A 27 11.84 -4.85 11.34
CA GLN A 27 12.56 -5.99 11.94
C GLN A 27 12.05 -7.38 11.46
N ALA A 28 10.95 -7.43 10.69
CA ALA A 28 10.35 -8.69 10.24
C ALA A 28 10.89 -9.16 8.88
N GLY A 29 12.21 -9.05 8.65
CA GLY A 29 12.89 -8.88 7.35
C GLY A 29 12.42 -9.69 6.12
N LEU A 30 11.77 -10.84 6.29
CA LEU A 30 11.24 -11.62 5.18
C LEU A 30 9.82 -11.23 4.75
N ALA A 31 8.90 -10.95 5.69
CA ALA A 31 7.52 -10.59 5.38
C ALA A 31 7.38 -9.31 4.52
N PRO A 32 8.04 -8.17 4.84
CA PRO A 32 7.96 -6.99 3.99
C PRO A 32 8.64 -7.22 2.63
N LEU A 33 9.66 -8.08 2.56
CA LEU A 33 10.32 -8.44 1.31
C LEU A 33 9.41 -9.30 0.41
N LEU A 34 8.66 -10.24 0.99
CA LEU A 34 7.66 -11.04 0.26
C LEU A 34 6.53 -10.16 -0.26
N ALA A 35 5.99 -9.28 0.58
CA ALA A 35 4.97 -8.31 0.19
C ALA A 35 5.47 -7.39 -0.93
N TYR A 36 6.69 -6.84 -0.79
CA TYR A 36 7.35 -6.02 -1.81
C TYR A 36 7.48 -6.76 -3.13
N THR A 37 7.97 -7.99 -3.08
CA THR A 37 8.17 -8.84 -4.26
C THR A 37 6.85 -9.16 -4.94
N GLY A 38 5.81 -9.50 -4.17
CA GLY A 38 4.48 -9.74 -4.69
C GLY A 38 3.89 -8.53 -5.38
N ALA A 39 4.03 -7.35 -4.78
CA ALA A 39 3.59 -6.10 -5.40
C ALA A 39 4.31 -5.85 -6.74
N LEU A 40 5.64 -6.01 -6.79
CA LEU A 40 6.42 -5.75 -8.01
C LEU A 40 6.28 -6.80 -9.10
N THR A 41 6.02 -8.06 -8.75
CA THR A 41 6.05 -9.18 -9.73
C THR A 41 4.69 -9.74 -10.08
N GLN A 42 3.69 -9.58 -9.20
CA GLN A 42 2.35 -10.13 -9.39
C GLN A 42 1.32 -9.02 -9.66
N TRP A 43 1.29 -7.97 -8.84
CA TRP A 43 0.24 -6.94 -8.94
C TRP A 43 0.54 -5.85 -9.99
N LEU A 44 1.64 -5.12 -9.83
CA LEU A 44 1.93 -3.93 -10.64
C LEU A 44 2.10 -4.24 -12.14
N PRO A 45 2.79 -5.32 -12.56
CA PRO A 45 2.95 -5.62 -13.99
C PRO A 45 1.66 -6.01 -14.71
N ARG A 46 0.59 -6.31 -13.96
CA ARG A 46 -0.70 -6.76 -14.49
C ARG A 46 -1.80 -5.70 -14.34
N ASP A 47 -1.42 -4.46 -14.01
CA ASP A 47 -2.32 -3.36 -13.69
C ASP A 47 -3.34 -3.68 -12.57
N GLN A 48 -3.02 -4.65 -11.71
CA GLN A 48 -3.87 -5.07 -10.60
C GLN A 48 -3.69 -4.21 -9.36
N ALA A 49 -2.65 -3.37 -9.34
CA ALA A 49 -2.44 -2.39 -8.30
C ALA A 49 -1.94 -1.05 -8.85
N ARG A 50 -2.16 0.00 -8.08
CA ARG A 50 -1.69 1.36 -8.37
C ARG A 50 -1.02 1.95 -7.14
N VAL A 51 0.07 2.68 -7.34
CA VAL A 51 0.77 3.40 -6.26
C VAL A 51 0.48 4.88 -6.40
N LEU A 52 -0.15 5.45 -5.37
CA LEU A 52 -0.62 6.84 -5.36
C LEU A 52 0.16 7.60 -4.30
N ALA A 53 0.66 8.79 -4.63
CA ALA A 53 1.38 9.64 -3.70
C ALA A 53 0.70 11.00 -3.54
N LEU A 54 0.66 11.49 -2.31
CA LEU A 54 0.45 12.90 -2.02
C LEU A 54 1.83 13.56 -2.01
N VAL A 55 2.01 14.58 -2.84
CA VAL A 55 3.28 15.30 -2.98
C VAL A 55 3.13 16.79 -2.68
N ASP A 56 4.22 17.47 -2.32
CA ASP A 56 4.27 18.93 -2.17
C ASP A 56 4.42 19.66 -3.52
N ALA A 57 4.92 20.90 -3.50
CA ALA A 57 5.14 21.70 -4.71
C ALA A 57 6.45 21.32 -5.42
N GLU A 58 7.43 20.79 -4.68
CA GLU A 58 8.73 20.31 -5.18
C GLU A 58 8.68 18.81 -5.54
N GLU A 59 7.49 18.26 -5.68
CA GLU A 59 7.23 16.83 -5.88
C GLU A 59 7.80 15.89 -4.81
N ARG A 60 8.10 16.35 -3.60
CA ARG A 60 8.52 15.44 -2.53
C ARG A 60 7.34 14.62 -2.03
N ILE A 61 7.57 13.33 -1.80
CA ILE A 61 6.53 12.41 -1.32
C ILE A 61 6.21 12.71 0.14
N LEU A 62 4.96 13.11 0.39
CA LEU A 62 4.43 13.38 1.74
C LEU A 62 3.70 12.18 2.34
N CYS A 63 3.08 11.35 1.49
CA CYS A 63 2.39 10.13 1.89
C CYS A 63 2.17 9.26 0.65
N VAL A 64 2.20 7.94 0.81
CA VAL A 64 1.97 6.96 -0.27
C VAL A 64 0.88 5.98 0.14
N ALA A 65 0.08 5.56 -0.84
CA ALA A 65 -0.83 4.43 -0.73
C ALA A 65 -0.60 3.42 -1.89
N LEU A 66 -0.80 2.14 -1.61
CA LEU A 66 -0.98 1.11 -2.63
C LEU A 66 -2.44 0.69 -2.65
N LEU A 67 -3.05 0.76 -3.84
CA LEU A 67 -4.41 0.35 -4.09
C LEU A 67 -4.40 -0.95 -4.89
N VAL A 68 -5.09 -1.99 -4.42
CA VAL A 68 -5.29 -3.23 -5.19
C VAL A 68 -6.67 -3.15 -5.83
N LEU A 69 -6.73 -3.23 -7.16
CA LEU A 69 -7.98 -3.17 -7.90
C LEU A 69 -8.82 -4.42 -7.66
N GLU A 70 -10.13 -4.23 -7.66
CA GLU A 70 -11.06 -5.36 -7.64
C GLU A 70 -11.12 -6.06 -9.00
N GLU A 71 -11.35 -7.37 -8.98
CA GLU A 71 -11.49 -8.17 -10.21
C GLU A 71 -12.57 -7.63 -11.17
N GLY A 72 -13.64 -7.06 -10.62
CA GLY A 72 -14.71 -6.45 -11.40
C GLY A 72 -14.44 -5.02 -11.89
N GLY A 73 -13.29 -4.42 -11.54
CA GLY A 73 -12.88 -3.07 -11.94
C GLY A 73 -13.72 -1.92 -11.37
N LYS A 74 -14.66 -2.19 -10.45
CA LYS A 74 -15.61 -1.20 -9.91
C LYS A 74 -15.09 -0.43 -8.70
N GLY A 75 -13.93 -0.80 -8.16
CA GLY A 75 -13.34 -0.22 -6.97
C GLY A 75 -11.93 -0.73 -6.72
N ALA A 76 -11.38 -0.37 -5.56
CA ALA A 76 -10.09 -0.85 -5.10
C ALA A 76 -10.06 -1.02 -3.57
N GLU A 77 -9.18 -1.88 -3.08
CA GLU A 77 -8.76 -1.91 -1.68
C GLU A 77 -7.64 -0.91 -1.44
N LEU A 78 -7.79 -0.06 -0.42
CA LEU A 78 -6.65 0.63 0.17
C LEU A 78 -5.83 -0.41 0.95
N LYS A 79 -4.82 -1.00 0.29
CA LYS A 79 -4.07 -2.13 0.82
C LYS A 79 -3.04 -1.70 1.84
N TRP A 80 -2.21 -0.75 1.45
CA TRP A 80 -1.16 -0.19 2.30
C TRP A 80 -1.21 1.33 2.24
N LEU A 81 -0.85 1.97 3.35
CA LEU A 81 -0.80 3.41 3.48
C LEU A 81 0.36 3.77 4.42
N THR A 82 1.20 4.70 4.02
CA THR A 82 2.28 5.17 4.88
C THR A 82 2.65 6.61 4.65
N THR A 83 3.13 7.25 5.72
CA THR A 83 3.76 8.57 5.69
C THR A 83 5.22 8.37 6.08
N PRO A 84 6.19 8.92 5.32
CA PRO A 84 7.60 8.88 5.69
C PRO A 84 7.79 9.34 7.14
N GLU A 85 8.70 8.71 7.87
CA GLU A 85 8.82 8.86 9.32
C GLU A 85 8.97 10.32 9.80
N PRO A 86 9.81 11.17 9.18
CA PRO A 86 9.94 12.59 9.56
C PRO A 86 8.67 13.42 9.38
N LEU A 87 7.71 12.91 8.58
CA LEU A 87 6.47 13.59 8.20
C LEU A 87 5.24 13.02 8.91
N ARG A 88 5.40 11.98 9.73
CA ARG A 88 4.29 11.38 10.49
C ARG A 88 3.66 12.41 11.44
N GLY A 89 2.37 12.24 11.75
CA GLY A 89 1.62 13.16 12.59
C GLY A 89 1.17 14.46 11.91
N ARG A 90 1.68 14.80 10.72
CA ARG A 90 1.31 16.04 9.99
C ARG A 90 -0.02 15.97 9.23
N GLY A 91 -0.77 14.86 9.36
CA GLY A 91 -2.09 14.68 8.75
C GLY A 91 -2.09 14.30 7.26
N TYR A 92 -0.93 14.05 6.65
CA TYR A 92 -0.82 13.70 5.22
C TYR A 92 -1.55 12.41 4.84
N ALA A 93 -1.49 11.38 5.68
CA ALA A 93 -2.29 10.17 5.51
C ALA A 93 -3.80 10.47 5.39
N ARG A 94 -4.34 11.30 6.30
CA ARG A 94 -5.75 11.70 6.25
C ARG A 94 -6.05 12.51 4.99
N ALA A 95 -5.15 13.42 4.62
CA ALA A 95 -5.29 14.26 3.43
C ALA A 95 -5.26 13.45 2.11
N LEU A 96 -4.43 12.41 2.04
CA LEU A 96 -4.36 11.47 0.92
C LEU A 96 -5.65 10.65 0.85
N VAL A 97 -6.01 9.97 1.95
CA VAL A 97 -7.22 9.12 1.99
C VAL A 97 -8.47 9.92 1.67
N SER A 98 -8.64 11.11 2.26
CA SER A 98 -9.80 11.98 1.99
C SER A 98 -9.92 12.42 0.52
N ARG A 99 -8.80 12.49 -0.21
CA ARG A 99 -8.82 12.77 -1.66
C ARG A 99 -9.19 11.53 -2.45
N LEU A 100 -8.65 10.36 -2.09
CA LEU A 100 -8.99 9.10 -2.74
C LEU A 100 -10.48 8.75 -2.58
N THR A 101 -11.02 8.87 -1.36
CA THR A 101 -12.44 8.55 -1.08
C THR A 101 -13.43 9.45 -1.83
N LYS A 102 -13.00 10.62 -2.30
CA LYS A 102 -13.78 11.51 -3.17
C LYS A 102 -13.71 11.13 -4.64
N ARG A 103 -12.60 10.51 -5.09
CA ARG A 103 -12.33 10.19 -6.50
C ARG A 103 -12.79 8.79 -6.89
N MET A 104 -12.81 7.85 -5.96
CA MET A 104 -13.11 6.45 -6.27
C MET A 104 -13.81 5.69 -5.14
N ARG A 105 -14.37 4.54 -5.50
CA ARG A 105 -14.94 3.56 -4.58
C ARG A 105 -13.79 2.77 -3.94
N LEU A 106 -13.71 2.82 -2.61
CA LEU A 106 -12.68 2.11 -1.86
C LEU A 106 -13.29 1.22 -0.80
N LYS A 107 -12.66 0.06 -0.63
CA LYS A 107 -12.73 -0.74 0.60
C LYS A 107 -11.41 -0.65 1.36
N VAL A 108 -11.43 -0.95 2.65
CA VAL A 108 -10.24 -1.09 3.49
C VAL A 108 -10.48 -2.21 4.50
N VAL A 109 -9.48 -3.06 4.71
CA VAL A 109 -9.47 -4.01 5.82
C VAL A 109 -8.65 -3.39 6.95
N ALA A 110 -9.21 -3.33 8.15
CA ALA A 110 -8.61 -2.63 9.27
C ALA A 110 -8.88 -3.37 10.59
N THR A 111 -8.07 -3.04 11.59
CA THR A 111 -8.34 -3.39 12.99
C THR A 111 -9.30 -2.37 13.60
N GLU A 112 -9.93 -2.73 14.73
CA GLU A 112 -10.81 -1.82 15.47
C GLU A 112 -10.13 -0.50 15.86
N ALA A 113 -8.84 -0.55 16.21
CA ALA A 113 -8.06 0.63 16.59
C ALA A 113 -8.00 1.69 15.47
N HIS A 114 -8.04 1.29 14.20
CA HIS A 114 -7.94 2.19 13.06
C HIS A 114 -9.30 2.67 12.54
N GLU A 115 -10.40 2.06 12.98
CA GLU A 115 -11.75 2.31 12.44
C GLU A 115 -12.17 3.77 12.57
N ARG A 116 -11.99 4.38 13.75
CA ARG A 116 -12.39 5.77 14.01
C ARG A 116 -11.70 6.74 13.05
N TRP A 117 -10.39 6.60 12.88
CA TRP A 117 -9.62 7.44 11.98
C TRP A 117 -10.03 7.24 10.50
N LEU A 118 -10.29 6.00 10.08
CA LEU A 118 -10.77 5.69 8.72
C LEU A 118 -12.18 6.24 8.47
N ARG A 119 -13.08 6.22 9.48
CA ARG A 119 -14.40 6.87 9.40
C ARG A 119 -14.29 8.36 9.15
N ASP A 120 -13.36 9.03 9.84
CA ASP A 120 -13.10 10.45 9.68
C ASP A 120 -12.44 10.79 8.34
N ALA A 121 -11.72 9.83 7.74
CA ALA A 121 -11.06 9.95 6.45
C ALA A 121 -11.99 9.62 5.25
N GLY A 122 -13.20 9.10 5.49
CA GLY A 122 -14.24 8.95 4.46
C GLY A 122 -14.81 7.54 4.29
N PHE A 123 -14.38 6.55 5.08
CA PHE A 123 -15.00 5.22 5.08
C PHE A 123 -16.26 5.25 5.97
N LYS A 124 -17.42 5.52 5.37
CA LYS A 124 -18.66 5.79 6.12
C LYS A 124 -19.49 4.55 6.45
N ARG A 125 -19.25 3.44 5.75
CA ARG A 125 -19.97 2.17 5.95
C ARG A 125 -18.99 1.09 6.39
N TRP A 126 -19.43 0.20 7.27
CA TRP A 126 -18.58 -0.82 7.87
C TRP A 126 -19.29 -2.15 7.98
N SER A 127 -18.54 -3.23 7.81
CA SER A 127 -18.95 -4.59 8.11
C SER A 127 -17.87 -5.27 8.96
N TRP A 128 -18.27 -6.39 9.56
CA TRP A 128 -17.50 -7.11 10.56
C TRP A 128 -17.34 -8.55 10.11
N ARG A 129 -16.14 -9.09 10.29
CA ARG A 129 -15.86 -10.52 10.10
C ARG A 129 -15.66 -11.18 11.46
N ASP A 130 -15.98 -12.47 11.53
CA ASP A 130 -15.79 -13.29 12.72
C ASP A 130 -14.30 -13.42 13.12
N SER A 131 -13.39 -13.15 12.17
CA SER A 131 -11.94 -13.03 12.38
C SER A 131 -11.53 -11.79 13.19
N GLY A 132 -12.46 -10.92 13.57
CA GLY A 132 -12.18 -9.65 14.27
C GLY A 132 -11.81 -8.48 13.33
N GLU A 133 -11.68 -8.75 12.03
CA GLU A 133 -11.40 -7.72 11.02
C GLU A 133 -12.62 -6.79 10.82
N ARG A 134 -12.32 -5.49 10.63
CA ARG A 134 -13.28 -4.44 10.29
C ARG A 134 -13.10 -4.09 8.82
N ILE A 135 -14.17 -4.16 8.02
CA ILE A 135 -14.12 -3.76 6.61
C ILE A 135 -14.86 -2.46 6.42
N GLY A 136 -14.12 -1.40 6.06
CA GLY A 136 -14.68 -0.09 5.78
C GLY A 136 -14.92 0.12 4.28
N PHE A 137 -15.95 0.88 3.95
CA PHE A 137 -16.31 1.23 2.57
C PHE A 137 -16.60 2.73 2.44
N THR A 138 -16.19 3.32 1.32
CA THR A 138 -16.54 4.73 1.02
C THR A 138 -17.99 4.87 0.55
N ARG A 139 -18.47 3.90 -0.23
CA ARG A 139 -19.85 3.84 -0.76
C ARG A 139 -20.28 2.38 -0.92
N GLY A 140 -21.54 2.07 -0.65
CA GLY A 140 -22.07 0.69 -0.69
C GLY A 140 -21.53 -0.19 0.45
N THR A 141 -22.13 -1.37 0.66
CA THR A 141 -21.78 -2.28 1.79
C THR A 141 -21.54 -3.73 1.38
N ARG A 142 -21.92 -4.16 0.16
CA ARG A 142 -21.95 -5.59 -0.21
C ARG A 142 -21.46 -5.95 -1.62
N GLU A 143 -21.08 -4.98 -2.45
CA GLU A 143 -20.75 -5.22 -3.87
C GLU A 143 -19.25 -5.18 -4.20
N TYR A 144 -18.38 -5.26 -3.19
CA TYR A 144 -16.94 -5.24 -3.40
C TYR A 144 -16.45 -6.67 -3.63
N SER A 145 -15.91 -6.95 -4.81
CA SER A 145 -15.33 -8.25 -5.14
C SER A 145 -14.09 -8.54 -4.30
N ALA A 146 -13.65 -9.80 -4.28
CA ALA A 146 -12.34 -10.14 -3.75
C ALA A 146 -11.25 -9.34 -4.47
N THR A 147 -10.20 -9.03 -3.73
CA THR A 147 -8.96 -8.45 -4.25
C THR A 147 -7.94 -9.56 -4.42
N LEU A 148 -7.10 -9.42 -5.43
CA LEU A 148 -6.07 -10.41 -5.72
C LEU A 148 -5.03 -10.41 -4.60
N MET A 149 -4.77 -11.60 -4.06
CA MET A 149 -3.79 -11.81 -3.00
C MET A 149 -2.43 -12.12 -3.62
N VAL A 150 -1.35 -11.77 -2.90
CA VAL A 150 -0.01 -12.23 -3.24
C VAL A 150 0.09 -13.71 -2.90
N ASP A 151 0.63 -14.50 -3.82
CA ASP A 151 1.05 -15.87 -3.54
C ASP A 151 2.46 -15.86 -2.92
N GLU A 152 2.50 -15.72 -1.59
CA GLU A 152 3.76 -15.64 -0.82
C GLU A 152 4.53 -16.95 -0.84
N ASP A 153 3.84 -18.10 -0.81
CA ASP A 153 4.47 -19.42 -0.87
C ASP A 153 5.21 -19.62 -2.19
N ARG A 154 4.61 -19.21 -3.31
CA ARG A 154 5.28 -19.25 -4.61
C ARG A 154 6.51 -18.35 -4.65
N ILE A 155 6.45 -17.15 -4.08
CA ILE A 155 7.61 -16.26 -4.00
C ILE A 155 8.71 -16.90 -3.16
N MET A 156 8.35 -17.50 -2.02
CA MET A 156 9.29 -18.21 -1.15
C MET A 156 9.96 -19.38 -1.86
N GLN A 157 9.21 -20.16 -2.64
CA GLN A 157 9.80 -21.23 -3.45
C GLN A 157 10.72 -20.68 -4.54
N GLN A 158 10.35 -19.56 -5.16
CA GLN A 158 11.19 -18.89 -6.16
C GLN A 158 12.50 -18.37 -5.55
N PHE A 159 12.47 -17.81 -4.34
CA PHE A 159 13.69 -17.39 -3.64
C PHE A 159 14.61 -18.55 -3.28
N LYS A 160 14.06 -19.72 -2.99
CA LYS A 160 14.85 -20.93 -2.73
C LYS A 160 15.54 -21.46 -3.99
N THR A 161 14.91 -21.33 -5.16
CA THR A 161 15.44 -21.85 -6.43
C THR A 161 16.27 -20.83 -7.21
N ASP A 162 16.01 -19.54 -7.04
CA ASP A 162 16.70 -18.45 -7.72
C ASP A 162 17.27 -17.45 -6.69
N ARG A 163 18.49 -17.74 -6.25
CA ARG A 163 19.20 -16.89 -5.29
C ARG A 163 19.54 -15.50 -5.85
N ALA A 164 19.80 -15.39 -7.15
CA ALA A 164 20.13 -14.11 -7.79
C ALA A 164 18.91 -13.17 -7.79
N LEU A 165 17.70 -13.70 -7.97
CA LEU A 165 16.46 -12.94 -7.81
C LEU A 165 16.30 -12.44 -6.37
N PHE A 166 16.50 -13.32 -5.38
CA PHE A 166 16.40 -12.95 -3.97
C PHE A 166 17.36 -11.81 -3.61
N GLU A 167 18.63 -11.94 -3.97
CA GLU A 167 19.65 -10.93 -3.67
C GLU A 167 19.35 -9.59 -4.37
N ARG A 168 18.93 -9.63 -5.63
CA ARG A 168 18.56 -8.43 -6.39
C ARG A 168 17.37 -7.70 -5.76
N LEU A 169 16.30 -8.42 -5.41
CA LEU A 169 15.11 -7.80 -4.81
C LEU A 169 15.37 -7.31 -3.40
N SER A 170 16.16 -8.05 -2.61
CA SER A 170 16.61 -7.61 -1.28
C SER A 170 17.41 -6.32 -1.35
N ALA A 171 18.39 -6.24 -2.25
CA ALA A 171 19.21 -5.04 -2.43
C ALA A 171 18.37 -3.83 -2.86
N ARG A 172 17.42 -4.03 -3.80
CA ARG A 172 16.50 -2.97 -4.24
C ARG A 172 15.59 -2.50 -3.09
N PHE A 173 15.08 -3.42 -2.29
CA PHE A 173 14.25 -3.11 -1.13
C PHE A 173 15.02 -2.25 -0.12
N VAL A 174 16.24 -2.65 0.27
CA VAL A 174 17.08 -1.90 1.22
C VAL A 174 17.42 -0.51 0.67
N LYS A 175 17.89 -0.42 -0.58
CA LYS A 175 18.23 0.85 -1.23
C LYS A 175 17.04 1.82 -1.29
N GLY A 176 15.83 1.30 -1.52
CA GLY A 176 14.62 2.10 -1.51
C GLY A 176 14.32 2.70 -0.13
N LEU A 177 14.54 1.94 0.95
CA LEU A 177 14.37 2.44 2.32
C LEU A 177 15.40 3.53 2.68
N GLU A 178 16.67 3.34 2.28
CA GLU A 178 17.74 4.30 2.52
C GLU A 178 17.41 5.68 1.94
N ARG A 179 16.81 5.76 0.75
CA ARG A 179 16.40 7.02 0.12
C ARG A 179 15.36 7.80 0.90
N PHE A 180 14.47 7.12 1.61
CA PHE A 180 13.49 7.79 2.48
C PHE A 180 14.06 8.15 3.85
N ALA A 181 15.13 7.47 4.28
CA ALA A 181 15.87 7.81 5.50
C ALA A 181 16.81 9.01 5.28
N SER A 182 17.43 9.13 4.11
CA SER A 182 18.39 10.19 3.77
C SER A 182 17.76 11.49 3.23
N ALA A 183 16.43 11.58 3.11
CA ALA A 183 15.73 12.77 2.64
C ALA A 183 15.58 13.88 3.71
N GLU A 184 16.50 13.90 4.68
CA GLU A 184 16.61 14.91 5.75
C GLU A 184 17.22 16.23 5.26
#